data_AF-A0A1Q6Q8V8-F1
#
_entry.id   AF-A0A1Q6Q8V8-F1
#
_cell.length_a   1.000
_cell.length_b   1.000
_cell.length_c   1.000
_cell.angle_alpha   90.00
_cell.angle_beta   90.00
_cell.angle_gamma   90.00
#
_symmetry.space_group_name_H-M   'P 1'
#
loop_
_entity.id
_entity.type
_entity.pdbx_description
1 polymer ?
#
loop_
_entity_poly.entity_id
_entity_poly.type
_entity_poly.pdbx_seq_one_letter_code
_entity_poly.pdbx_strand_id
1 'polypeptide(L)'
;MAHITAYHRNDIAAAMKIPPEDFRWYAAFHDEGNHPHVHMMAWSVNPNQAYLSKDGIRQIKSTLTNQIFRQELLHVYEQKSKSRDELVVAARKAMLELAKAMREMTCTLGHYDAGFTLRTYTHATRQKQDEAAQTMGSFMAQVM
;
A
#
# COMPACT_ATOMS: atom_id res chain seq x y z
N MET A 1 6.46 32.60 -1.05
CA MET A 1 5.28 31.95 -1.67
C MET A 1 5.00 32.42 -3.10
N ALA A 2 4.94 33.73 -3.40
CA ALA A 2 4.69 34.21 -4.77
C ALA A 2 5.68 33.66 -5.84
N HIS A 3 6.96 33.48 -5.48
CA HIS A 3 7.97 32.87 -6.37
C HIS A 3 7.69 31.39 -6.70
N ILE A 4 7.04 30.64 -5.81
CA ILE A 4 6.71 29.21 -6.02
C ILE A 4 5.61 29.08 -7.08
N THR A 5 4.57 29.92 -6.99
CA THR A 5 3.50 29.95 -7.98
C THR A 5 4.01 30.40 -9.35
N ALA A 6 4.93 31.38 -9.39
CA ALA A 6 5.57 31.81 -10.62
C ALA A 6 6.42 30.71 -11.26
N TYR A 7 7.17 29.95 -10.46
CA TYR A 7 8.00 28.83 -10.93
C TYR A 7 7.14 27.72 -11.56
N HIS A 8 6.00 27.39 -10.96
CA HIS A 8 5.08 26.36 -11.45
C HIS A 8 3.99 26.88 -12.40
N ARG A 9 4.14 28.11 -12.92
CA ARG A 9 3.15 28.75 -13.80
C ARG A 9 2.69 27.84 -14.93
N ASN A 10 3.64 27.21 -15.63
CA ASN A 10 3.35 26.40 -16.81
C ASN A 10 2.72 25.04 -16.42
N ASP A 11 3.09 24.47 -15.28
CA ASP A 11 2.47 23.25 -14.75
C ASP A 11 1.00 23.49 -14.42
N ILE A 12 0.69 24.63 -13.79
CA ILE A 12 -0.67 25.05 -13.46
C ILE A 12 -1.47 25.32 -14.75
N ALA A 13 -0.89 26.02 -15.72
CA ALA A 13 -1.51 26.27 -17.02
C ALA A 13 -1.87 24.96 -17.74
N ALA A 14 -0.92 24.01 -17.78
CA ALA A 14 -1.13 22.70 -18.39
C ALA A 14 -2.25 21.89 -17.71
N ALA A 15 -2.28 21.88 -16.36
CA ALA A 15 -3.32 21.21 -15.60
C ALA A 15 -4.72 21.80 -15.82
N MET A 16 -4.80 23.09 -16.20
CA MET A 16 -6.03 23.77 -16.57
C MET A 16 -6.35 23.70 -18.07
N LYS A 17 -5.51 23.04 -18.88
CA LYS A 17 -5.59 23.03 -20.35
C LYS A 17 -5.58 24.44 -20.96
N ILE A 18 -4.76 25.32 -20.43
CA ILE A 18 -4.55 26.68 -20.93
C ILE A 18 -3.16 26.75 -21.57
N PRO A 19 -3.02 27.20 -22.83
CA PRO A 19 -1.72 27.49 -23.41
C PRO A 19 -0.94 28.50 -22.54
N PRO A 20 0.37 28.31 -22.30
CA PRO A 20 1.14 29.21 -21.44
C PRO A 20 1.04 30.69 -21.83
N GLU A 21 0.92 31.03 -23.10
CA GLU A 21 0.75 32.40 -23.61
C GLU A 21 -0.55 33.06 -23.15
N ASP A 22 -1.62 32.28 -23.04
CA ASP A 22 -2.97 32.72 -22.69
C ASP A 22 -3.19 32.71 -21.17
N PHE A 23 -2.31 32.05 -20.42
CA PHE A 23 -2.43 31.89 -18.98
C PHE A 23 -2.15 33.19 -18.22
N ARG A 24 -3.08 33.54 -17.33
CA ARG A 24 -2.97 34.66 -16.38
C ARG A 24 -3.24 34.14 -14.98
N TRP A 25 -2.51 34.68 -14.02
CA TRP A 25 -2.68 34.32 -12.62
C TRP A 25 -2.29 35.48 -11.71
N TYR A 26 -2.92 35.51 -10.55
CA TYR A 26 -2.54 36.35 -9.42
C TYR A 26 -2.63 35.52 -8.15
N ALA A 27 -1.71 35.75 -7.22
CA ALA A 27 -1.76 35.12 -5.92
C ALA A 27 -1.41 36.12 -4.81
N ALA A 28 -2.10 35.99 -3.68
CA ALA A 28 -1.85 36.76 -2.48
C ALA A 28 -1.61 35.79 -1.32
N PHE A 29 -0.54 36.05 -0.56
CA PHE A 29 -0.23 35.29 0.65
C PHE A 29 -0.83 36.01 1.86
N HIS A 30 -1.57 35.26 2.67
CA HIS A 30 -2.18 35.74 3.90
C HIS A 30 -1.54 35.00 5.08
N ASP A 31 -0.91 35.75 5.97
CA ASP A 31 -0.36 35.24 7.22
C ASP A 31 -1.41 35.35 8.33
N GLU A 32 -2.23 34.31 8.45
CA GLU A 32 -3.26 34.20 9.49
C GLU A 32 -2.72 33.42 10.71
N GLY A 33 -1.44 33.63 11.05
CA GLY A 33 -0.77 33.01 12.19
C GLY A 33 -0.61 31.50 12.03
N ASN A 34 -1.55 30.72 12.54
CA ASN A 34 -1.51 29.25 12.49
C ASN A 34 -2.01 28.68 11.15
N HIS A 35 -2.61 29.51 10.29
CA HIS A 35 -3.14 29.08 9.00
C HIS A 35 -2.63 29.97 7.86
N PRO A 36 -1.30 30.06 7.67
CA PRO A 36 -0.76 30.81 6.54
C PRO A 36 -1.23 30.14 5.24
N HIS A 37 -1.90 30.90 4.37
CA HIS A 37 -2.46 30.37 3.13
C HIS A 37 -2.28 31.33 1.97
N VAL A 38 -2.43 30.81 0.75
CA VAL A 38 -2.34 31.59 -0.48
C VAL A 38 -3.69 31.52 -1.18
N HIS A 39 -4.27 32.68 -1.45
CA HIS A 39 -5.36 32.78 -2.42
C HIS A 39 -4.76 32.93 -3.81
N MET A 40 -5.23 32.11 -4.76
CA MET A 40 -4.77 32.16 -6.14
C MET A 40 -5.97 32.21 -7.08
N MET A 41 -5.94 33.17 -7.99
CA MET A 41 -6.84 33.29 -9.12
C MET A 41 -6.05 32.94 -10.38
N ALA A 42 -6.55 32.04 -11.21
CA ALA A 42 -5.92 31.63 -12.46
C ALA A 42 -6.98 31.51 -13.56
N TRP A 43 -6.70 32.04 -14.74
CA TRP A 43 -7.65 32.10 -15.86
C TRP A 43 -6.95 32.16 -17.22
N SER A 44 -7.71 31.92 -18.29
CA SER A 44 -7.27 32.20 -19.67
C SER A 44 -7.77 33.57 -20.12
N VAL A 45 -6.98 34.28 -20.94
CA VAL A 45 -7.45 35.47 -21.67
C VAL A 45 -8.58 35.15 -22.66
N ASN A 46 -8.68 33.90 -23.11
CA ASN A 46 -9.72 33.42 -24.01
C ASN A 46 -10.86 32.76 -23.19
N PRO A 47 -12.10 33.29 -23.22
CA PRO A 47 -13.19 32.83 -22.35
C PRO A 47 -13.63 31.37 -22.56
N ASN A 48 -13.40 30.82 -23.75
CA ASN A 48 -13.75 29.44 -24.11
C ASN A 48 -12.62 28.43 -23.84
N GLN A 49 -11.53 28.89 -23.25
CA GLN A 49 -10.43 28.06 -22.79
C GLN A 49 -10.47 27.94 -21.26
N ALA A 50 -9.63 27.04 -20.72
CA ALA A 50 -9.62 26.60 -19.33
C ALA A 50 -10.69 25.56 -19.00
N TYR A 51 -10.21 24.40 -18.56
CA TYR A 51 -11.06 23.36 -17.97
C TYR A 51 -10.34 22.77 -16.76
N LEU A 52 -10.89 23.04 -15.58
CA LEU A 52 -10.33 22.52 -14.33
C LEU A 52 -11.03 21.21 -13.95
N SER A 53 -10.42 20.09 -14.32
CA SER A 53 -10.90 18.77 -13.95
C SER A 53 -10.51 18.41 -12.51
N LYS A 54 -11.15 17.38 -11.93
CA LYS A 54 -10.73 16.82 -10.63
C LYS A 54 -9.25 16.39 -10.63
N ASP A 55 -8.80 15.80 -11.73
CA ASP A 55 -7.40 15.39 -11.90
C ASP A 55 -6.47 16.59 -12.02
N GLY A 56 -6.87 17.65 -12.74
CA GLY A 56 -6.12 18.90 -12.81
C GLY A 56 -5.97 19.56 -11.44
N ILE A 57 -7.04 19.59 -10.63
CA ILE A 57 -6.98 20.07 -9.24
C ILE A 57 -5.99 19.21 -8.42
N ARG A 58 -6.06 17.89 -8.56
CA ARG A 58 -5.16 16.97 -7.85
C ARG A 58 -3.71 17.20 -8.25
N GLN A 59 -3.44 17.41 -9.54
CA GLN A 59 -2.11 17.67 -10.07
C GLN A 59 -1.54 18.98 -9.55
N ILE A 60 -2.30 20.08 -9.61
CA ILE A 60 -1.90 21.38 -9.06
C ILE A 60 -1.57 21.27 -7.57
N LYS A 61 -2.47 20.64 -6.78
CA LYS A 61 -2.24 20.42 -5.35
C LYS A 61 -0.97 19.61 -5.10
N SER A 62 -0.77 18.51 -5.82
CA SER A 62 0.41 17.66 -5.68
C SER A 62 1.70 18.42 -5.98
N THR A 63 1.75 19.13 -7.10
CA THR A 63 2.94 19.90 -7.51
C THR A 63 3.29 20.96 -6.45
N LEU A 64 2.30 21.74 -6.01
CA LEU A 64 2.53 22.80 -5.02
C LEU A 64 2.93 22.22 -3.65
N THR A 65 2.23 21.19 -3.16
CA THR A 65 2.56 20.55 -1.88
C THR A 65 3.98 19.97 -1.88
N ASN A 66 4.38 19.28 -2.95
CA ASN A 66 5.71 18.68 -3.02
C ASN A 66 6.84 19.71 -3.09
N GLN A 67 6.56 20.89 -3.66
CA GLN A 67 7.53 21.99 -3.70
C GLN A 67 7.58 22.74 -2.36
N ILE A 68 6.42 23.05 -1.75
CA ILE A 68 6.32 23.80 -0.50
C ILE A 68 6.93 23.00 0.64
N PHE A 69 6.57 21.72 0.77
CA PHE A 69 6.98 20.87 1.89
C PHE A 69 8.15 19.97 1.53
N ARG A 70 8.95 20.34 0.54
CA ARG A 70 10.01 19.47 0.02
C ARG A 70 10.97 19.02 1.12
N GLN A 71 11.35 19.94 2.01
CA GLN A 71 12.33 19.67 3.07
C GLN A 71 11.74 18.76 4.15
N GLU A 72 10.49 19.02 4.56
CA GLU A 72 9.75 18.24 5.52
C GLU A 72 9.50 16.82 5.00
N LEU A 73 9.13 16.69 3.72
CA LEU A 73 8.91 15.41 3.07
C LEU A 73 10.20 14.58 2.97
N LEU A 74 11.37 15.21 2.76
CA LEU A 74 12.65 14.49 2.77
C LEU A 74 12.89 13.78 4.10
N HIS A 75 12.66 14.47 5.21
CA HIS A 75 12.82 13.87 6.54
C HIS A 75 11.85 12.72 6.78
N VAL A 76 10.58 12.89 6.38
CA VAL A 76 9.57 11.82 6.46
C VAL A 76 9.98 10.60 5.61
N TYR A 77 10.51 10.82 4.40
CA TYR A 77 10.96 9.73 3.54
C TYR A 77 12.17 8.99 4.10
N GLU A 78 13.10 9.69 4.74
CA GLU A 78 14.24 9.09 5.43
C GLU A 78 13.77 8.17 6.57
N GLN A 79 12.91 8.69 7.46
CA GLN A 79 12.31 7.90 8.55
C GLN A 79 11.55 6.68 8.03
N LYS A 80 10.73 6.86 6.98
CA LYS A 80 9.98 5.77 6.35
C LYS A 80 10.91 4.70 5.78
N SER A 81 12.01 5.11 5.16
CA SER A 81 12.98 4.18 4.55
C SER A 81 13.67 3.36 5.63
N LYS A 82 14.12 4.00 6.71
CA LYS A 82 14.69 3.32 7.88
C LYS A 82 13.73 2.29 8.47
N SER A 83 12.48 2.70 8.74
CA SER A 83 11.46 1.81 9.30
C SER A 83 11.17 0.61 8.38
N ARG A 84 11.10 0.83 7.07
CA ARG A 84 10.94 -0.25 6.09
C ARG A 84 12.11 -1.22 6.15
N ASP A 85 13.34 -0.72 6.17
CA ASP A 85 14.53 -1.55 6.13
C ASP A 85 14.66 -2.40 7.41
N GLU A 86 14.34 -1.82 8.58
CA GLU A 86 14.20 -2.54 9.85
C GLU A 86 13.16 -3.66 9.76
N LEU A 87 11.98 -3.38 9.19
CA LEU A 87 10.92 -4.36 9.00
C LEU A 87 11.36 -5.51 8.08
N VAL A 88 12.06 -5.22 6.98
CA VAL A 88 12.58 -6.25 6.06
C VAL A 88 13.59 -7.15 6.77
N VAL A 89 14.50 -6.59 7.56
CA VAL A 89 15.47 -7.38 8.33
C VAL A 89 14.77 -8.27 9.36
N ALA A 90 13.82 -7.71 10.11
CA ALA A 90 13.05 -8.46 11.10
C ALA A 90 12.25 -9.60 10.47
N ALA A 91 11.55 -9.33 9.37
CA ALA A 91 10.77 -10.33 8.63
C ALA A 91 11.66 -11.46 8.09
N ARG A 92 12.82 -11.13 7.50
CA ARG A 92 13.79 -12.12 7.03
C ARG A 92 14.30 -13.00 8.17
N LYS A 93 14.67 -12.39 9.31
CA LYS A 93 15.12 -13.14 10.49
C LYS A 93 14.03 -14.10 10.97
N ALA A 94 12.79 -13.63 11.11
CA ALA A 94 11.67 -14.46 11.54
C ALA A 94 11.40 -15.63 10.58
N MET A 95 11.46 -15.39 9.26
CA MET A 95 11.31 -16.44 8.25
C MET A 95 12.43 -17.48 8.33
N LEU A 96 13.67 -17.07 8.56
CA LEU A 96 14.80 -17.99 8.70
C LEU A 96 14.68 -18.85 9.95
N GLU A 97 14.30 -18.28 11.10
CA GLU A 97 14.06 -19.04 12.32
C GLU A 97 12.91 -20.03 12.15
N LEU A 98 11.81 -19.63 11.49
CA LEU A 98 10.71 -20.53 11.18
C LEU A 98 11.16 -21.70 10.29
N ALA A 99 11.91 -21.41 9.20
CA ALA A 99 12.42 -22.44 8.31
C ALA A 99 13.41 -23.39 9.01
N LYS A 100 14.23 -22.87 9.93
CA LYS A 100 15.13 -23.67 10.75
C LYS A 100 14.36 -24.57 11.71
N ALA A 101 13.37 -24.04 12.43
CA ALA A 101 12.52 -24.81 13.33
C ALA A 101 11.75 -25.92 12.58
N MET A 102 11.23 -25.63 11.39
CA MET A 102 10.58 -26.64 10.53
C MET A 102 11.55 -27.75 10.12
N ARG A 103 12.80 -27.40 9.79
CA ARG A 103 13.84 -28.37 9.43
C ARG A 103 14.30 -29.20 10.62
N GLU A 104 14.51 -28.58 11.77
CA GLU A 104 14.89 -29.28 12.99
C GLU A 104 13.77 -30.25 13.40
N MET A 105 12.51 -29.82 13.34
CA MET A 105 11.38 -30.72 13.59
C MET A 105 11.33 -31.90 12.61
N THR A 106 11.62 -31.70 11.31
CA THR A 106 11.71 -32.82 10.36
C THR A 106 12.94 -33.71 10.55
N CYS A 107 14.04 -33.19 11.09
CA CYS A 107 15.21 -33.98 11.46
C CYS A 107 15.03 -34.74 12.78
N THR A 108 14.38 -34.16 13.79
CA THR A 108 14.27 -34.74 15.14
C THR A 108 13.33 -35.93 15.22
N LEU A 109 12.22 -35.96 14.45
CA LEU A 109 11.41 -37.18 14.43
C LEU A 109 12.01 -38.28 13.53
N GLY A 110 13.16 -38.03 12.87
CA GLY A 110 13.92 -39.03 12.11
C GLY A 110 13.22 -39.49 10.83
N HIS A 111 13.61 -38.92 9.69
CA HIS A 111 13.25 -39.41 8.34
C HIS A 111 11.78 -39.80 8.15
N TYR A 112 10.88 -38.83 7.99
CA TYR A 112 9.64 -39.05 7.22
C TYR A 112 9.88 -38.44 5.86
N ASP A 113 10.27 -39.33 4.95
CA ASP A 113 9.93 -39.19 3.54
C ASP A 113 8.45 -38.77 3.43
N ALA A 114 8.12 -37.94 2.45
CA ALA A 114 6.78 -37.38 2.24
C ALA A 114 5.67 -38.46 2.13
N GLY A 115 6.05 -39.74 2.00
CA GLY A 115 5.15 -40.88 2.10
C GLY A 115 4.65 -41.24 3.51
N PHE A 116 5.24 -40.77 4.61
CA PHE A 116 4.79 -41.15 5.97
C PHE A 116 3.43 -40.52 6.34
N THR A 117 3.19 -39.27 5.96
CA THR A 117 1.92 -38.57 6.21
C THR A 117 0.75 -39.23 5.46
N LEU A 118 1.03 -39.91 4.34
CA LEU A 118 0.02 -40.70 3.60
C LEU A 118 -0.16 -42.12 4.20
N ARG A 119 0.88 -42.68 4.86
CA ARG A 119 0.85 -44.03 5.46
C ARG A 119 0.19 -44.09 6.84
N THR A 120 0.22 -43.02 7.63
CA THR A 120 -0.46 -43.00 8.94
C THR A 120 -1.99 -42.93 8.81
N TYR A 121 -2.52 -42.43 7.70
CA TYR A 121 -3.95 -42.54 7.37
C TYR A 121 -4.35 -43.94 6.88
N THR A 122 -3.42 -44.75 6.37
CA THR A 122 -3.69 -46.09 5.83
C THR A 122 -3.39 -47.24 6.80
N HIS A 123 -2.86 -46.95 8.01
CA HIS A 123 -2.73 -47.93 9.10
C HIS A 123 -3.89 -47.93 10.11
N ALA A 124 -5.09 -47.50 9.71
CA ALA A 124 -6.28 -48.07 10.34
C ALA A 124 -6.32 -49.55 9.92
N THR A 125 -6.07 -50.46 10.86
CA THR A 125 -6.27 -51.90 10.61
C THR A 125 -7.69 -52.11 10.08
N ARG A 126 -7.90 -53.13 9.23
CA ARG A 126 -9.22 -53.45 8.66
C ARG A 126 -10.32 -53.47 9.74
N GLN A 127 -9.97 -53.97 10.93
CA GLN A 127 -10.80 -53.92 12.14
C GLN A 127 -11.27 -52.51 12.53
N LYS A 128 -10.40 -51.49 12.52
CA LYS A 128 -10.79 -50.10 12.84
C LYS A 128 -11.63 -49.45 11.74
N GLN A 129 -11.41 -49.86 10.49
CA GLN A 129 -12.28 -49.43 9.38
C GLN A 129 -13.67 -50.06 9.50
N ASP A 130 -13.75 -51.33 9.87
CA ASP A 130 -15.01 -52.05 10.10
C ASP A 130 -15.76 -51.51 11.33
N GLU A 131 -15.06 -51.19 12.43
CA GLU A 131 -15.64 -50.52 13.62
C GLU A 131 -16.20 -49.13 13.28
N ALA A 132 -15.46 -48.34 12.49
CA ALA A 132 -15.94 -47.03 12.04
C ALA A 132 -17.16 -47.15 11.11
N ALA A 133 -17.17 -48.14 10.21
CA ALA A 133 -18.30 -48.42 9.33
C ALA A 133 -19.54 -48.87 10.11
N GLN A 134 -19.39 -49.73 11.12
CA GLN A 134 -20.49 -50.13 12.00
C GLN A 134 -21.01 -48.96 12.84
N THR A 135 -20.11 -48.12 13.37
CA THR A 135 -20.49 -46.94 14.16
C THR A 135 -21.28 -45.95 13.32
N MET A 136 -20.81 -45.66 12.10
CA MET A 136 -21.52 -44.81 11.14
C MET A 136 -22.86 -45.41 10.70
N GLY A 137 -22.92 -46.73 10.45
CA GLY A 137 -24.15 -47.43 10.09
C GLY A 137 -25.20 -47.40 11.21
N SER A 138 -24.77 -47.60 12.45
CA SER A 138 -25.65 -47.53 13.62
C SER A 138 -26.20 -46.12 13.86
N PHE A 139 -25.37 -45.08 13.66
CA PHE A 139 -25.81 -43.71 13.75
C PHE A 139 -26.85 -43.37 12.66
N MET A 140 -26.62 -43.78 11.41
CA MET A 140 -27.56 -43.56 10.32
C MET A 140 -28.89 -44.31 10.51
N ALA A 141 -28.87 -45.50 11.11
CA ALA A 141 -30.08 -46.26 11.47
C ALA A 141 -30.88 -45.65 12.63
N GLN A 142 -30.29 -44.75 13.40
CA GLN A 142 -30.93 -44.08 14.54
C GLN A 142 -31.44 -42.67 14.18
N VAL A 143 -30.98 -42.13 13.06
CA VAL A 143 -31.34 -40.82 12.50
C VAL A 143 -32.43 -40.93 11.42
N MET A 144 -32.74 -42.14 10.95
CA MET A 144 -33.85 -42.45 10.05
C MET A 144 -34.97 -43.17 10.81
#